data_AF-A0A829D167-F1
#
_entry.id   AF-A0A829D167-F1
#
_cell.length_a   1.000
_cell.length_b   1.000
_cell.length_c   1.000
_cell.angle_alpha   90.00
_cell.angle_beta   90.00
_cell.angle_gamma   90.00
#
_symmetry.space_group_name_H-M   'P 1'
#
loop_
_entity.id
_entity.type
_entity.pdbx_description
1 polymer ?
#
loop_
_entity_poly.entity_id
_entity_poly.type
_entity_poly.pdbx_seq_one_letter_code
_entity_poly.pdbx_strand_id
1 'polypeptide(L)'
;MKSQEIKYVGIDCGKKTLEVIRIGDNSLHQRQQFSTTEIGISKLINWLNPNDVVGLEAGSQSFRIAKSILNKGIQVIVLNPGDLATIYQSLKKTDKEDSLKIARLIQRFPIEELPTVPIPNDEEEDNRRLCTEQENWTRQLTQSKNRLHSLFTQAGLTHITKKHLRTKANREISVALLPSRYQKEAERILKVLDLVEQNLKLIEEEIKEALKKIRLMLKRLCQCLGSV
;
A
#
# COMPACT_ATOMS: atom_id res chain seq x y z
N MET A 1 -11.28 -38.04 -20.35
CA MET A 1 -10.43 -36.85 -20.12
C MET A 1 -10.34 -36.66 -18.62
N LYS A 2 -9.14 -36.73 -18.03
CA LYS A 2 -8.98 -36.55 -16.57
C LYS A 2 -9.37 -35.12 -16.22
N SER A 3 -10.47 -34.94 -15.49
CA SER A 3 -10.79 -33.67 -14.85
C SER A 3 -9.56 -33.25 -14.06
N GLN A 4 -8.91 -32.16 -14.44
CA GLN A 4 -7.78 -31.63 -13.69
C GLN A 4 -8.33 -31.17 -12.33
N GLU A 5 -8.05 -31.93 -11.28
CA GLU A 5 -8.44 -31.61 -9.90
C GLU A 5 -8.03 -30.18 -9.55
N ILE A 6 -8.97 -29.42 -8.99
CA ILE A 6 -8.73 -28.09 -8.45
C ILE A 6 -7.77 -28.26 -7.27
N LYS A 7 -6.70 -27.47 -7.26
CA LYS A 7 -5.74 -27.46 -6.16
C LYS A 7 -5.71 -26.08 -5.52
N TYR A 8 -5.50 -26.06 -4.23
CA TYR A 8 -5.47 -24.83 -3.45
C TYR A 8 -4.03 -24.48 -3.12
N VAL A 9 -3.64 -23.25 -3.38
CA VAL A 9 -2.27 -22.76 -3.19
C VAL A 9 -2.28 -21.62 -2.21
N GLY A 10 -1.53 -21.72 -1.12
CA GLY A 10 -1.30 -20.61 -0.20
C GLY A 10 0.10 -20.05 -0.39
N ILE A 11 0.20 -18.73 -0.46
CA ILE A 11 1.45 -18.02 -0.63
C ILE A 11 1.65 -17.06 0.54
N ASP A 12 2.75 -17.25 1.26
CA ASP A 12 3.24 -16.28 2.23
C ASP A 12 4.32 -15.38 1.60
N CYS A 13 4.12 -14.07 1.71
CA CYS A 13 4.93 -13.05 1.05
C CYS A 13 5.97 -12.45 2.01
N GLY A 14 7.15 -13.06 2.05
CA GLY A 14 8.32 -12.45 2.68
C GLY A 14 8.92 -11.30 1.85
N LYS A 15 9.88 -10.58 2.42
CA LYS A 15 10.56 -9.46 1.69
C LYS A 15 11.35 -9.94 0.47
N LYS A 16 12.04 -11.08 0.60
CA LYS A 16 12.96 -11.63 -0.43
C LYS A 16 12.48 -12.97 -0.99
N THR A 17 11.66 -13.68 -0.23
CA THR A 17 11.26 -15.06 -0.49
C THR A 17 9.74 -15.19 -0.44
N LEU A 18 9.22 -16.09 -1.26
CA LEU A 18 7.82 -16.49 -1.29
C LEU A 18 7.77 -17.95 -0.87
N GLU A 19 7.04 -18.24 0.20
CA GLU A 19 6.76 -19.62 0.59
C GLU A 19 5.43 -20.04 0.01
N VAL A 20 5.44 -21.11 -0.78
CA VAL A 20 4.30 -21.55 -1.56
C VAL A 20 3.98 -22.98 -1.20
N ILE A 21 2.74 -23.22 -0.78
CA ILE A 21 2.22 -24.54 -0.46
C ILE A 21 1.01 -24.82 -1.32
N ARG A 22 1.06 -25.92 -2.08
CA ARG A 22 -0.08 -26.44 -2.84
C ARG A 22 -0.63 -27.68 -2.15
N ILE A 23 -1.94 -27.69 -1.93
CA ILE A 23 -2.67 -28.84 -1.40
C ILE A 23 -3.63 -29.37 -2.47
N GLY A 24 -3.75 -30.70 -2.55
CA GLY A 24 -4.79 -31.39 -3.31
C GLY A 24 -5.62 -32.29 -2.40
N ASP A 25 -6.52 -33.07 -2.98
CA ASP A 25 -7.49 -33.89 -2.21
C ASP A 25 -6.83 -34.99 -1.36
N ASN A 26 -5.67 -35.50 -1.78
CA ASN A 26 -4.98 -36.62 -1.12
C ASN A 26 -4.01 -36.25 0.02
N SER A 27 -4.22 -35.13 0.73
CA SER A 27 -3.45 -34.71 1.93
C SER A 27 -1.94 -34.45 1.76
N LEU A 28 -1.32 -34.89 0.67
CA LEU A 28 0.06 -34.57 0.32
C LEU A 28 0.15 -33.13 -0.17
N HIS A 29 0.87 -32.31 0.59
CA HIS A 29 1.14 -30.92 0.27
C HIS A 29 2.52 -30.79 -0.41
N GLN A 30 2.57 -30.04 -1.51
CA GLN A 30 3.83 -29.69 -2.17
C GLN A 30 4.28 -28.32 -1.65
N ARG A 31 5.48 -28.26 -1.09
CA ARG A 31 6.12 -27.01 -0.66
C ARG A 31 7.19 -26.61 -1.66
N GLN A 32 7.19 -25.34 -2.03
CA GLN A 32 8.20 -24.74 -2.88
C GLN A 32 8.53 -23.33 -2.36
N GLN A 33 9.76 -22.88 -2.59
CA GLN A 33 10.17 -21.51 -2.29
C GLN A 33 10.58 -20.81 -3.59
N PHE A 34 10.15 -19.56 -3.75
CA PHE A 34 10.53 -18.69 -4.85
C PHE A 34 11.11 -17.38 -4.32
N SER A 35 11.69 -16.56 -5.20
CA SER A 35 12.11 -15.20 -4.86
C SER A 35 11.02 -14.18 -5.22
N THR A 36 10.99 -13.04 -4.54
CA THR A 36 10.08 -11.91 -4.85
C THR A 36 10.48 -11.11 -6.10
N THR A 37 11.60 -11.49 -6.73
CA THR A 37 12.10 -10.88 -7.98
C THR A 37 11.20 -11.24 -9.16
N GLU A 38 11.31 -10.48 -10.25
CA GLU A 38 10.53 -10.70 -11.47
C GLU A 38 10.75 -12.10 -12.07
N ILE A 39 12.00 -12.58 -12.05
CA ILE A 39 12.38 -13.94 -12.44
C ILE A 39 11.75 -14.98 -11.51
N GLY A 40 11.74 -14.72 -10.19
CA GLY A 40 11.15 -15.61 -9.20
C GLY A 40 9.63 -15.73 -9.35
N ILE A 41 8.96 -14.62 -9.59
CA ILE A 41 7.51 -14.58 -9.85
C ILE A 41 7.18 -15.27 -11.17
N SER A 42 7.99 -15.10 -12.20
CA SER A 42 7.81 -15.82 -13.47
C SER A 42 7.94 -17.34 -13.29
N LYS A 43 8.90 -17.79 -12.46
CA LYS A 43 9.03 -19.21 -12.09
C LYS A 43 7.83 -19.71 -11.29
N LEU A 44 7.32 -18.91 -10.36
CA LEU A 44 6.10 -19.23 -9.61
C LEU A 44 4.91 -19.40 -10.56
N ILE A 45 4.68 -18.45 -11.46
CA ILE A 45 3.59 -18.48 -12.43
C ILE A 45 3.68 -19.72 -13.32
N ASN A 46 4.88 -20.07 -13.80
CA ASN A 46 5.08 -21.27 -14.61
C ASN A 46 4.90 -22.58 -13.82
N TRP A 47 5.02 -22.53 -12.49
CA TRP A 47 4.79 -23.67 -11.62
C TRP A 47 3.31 -23.84 -11.26
N LEU A 48 2.50 -22.77 -11.30
CA LEU A 48 1.06 -22.80 -11.06
C LEU A 48 0.30 -23.44 -12.23
N ASN A 49 -0.82 -24.09 -11.93
CA ASN A 49 -1.73 -24.60 -12.96
C ASN A 49 -2.88 -23.61 -13.20
N PRO A 50 -3.49 -23.60 -14.41
CA PRO A 50 -4.65 -22.75 -14.70
C PRO A 50 -5.85 -22.94 -13.76
N ASN A 51 -6.04 -24.15 -13.24
CA ASN A 51 -7.16 -24.49 -12.34
C ASN A 51 -6.81 -24.34 -10.85
N ASP A 52 -5.61 -23.85 -10.52
CA ASP A 52 -5.24 -23.62 -9.13
C ASP A 52 -6.00 -22.39 -8.59
N VAL A 53 -6.46 -22.48 -7.33
CA VAL A 53 -6.99 -21.33 -6.58
C VAL A 53 -5.91 -20.85 -5.63
N VAL A 54 -5.45 -19.61 -5.81
CA VAL A 54 -4.32 -19.04 -5.07
C VAL A 54 -4.81 -18.08 -3.99
N GLY A 55 -4.37 -18.27 -2.75
CA GLY A 55 -4.58 -17.37 -1.62
C GLY A 55 -3.29 -16.65 -1.23
N LEU A 56 -3.39 -15.34 -0.96
CA LEU A 56 -2.31 -14.49 -0.45
C LEU A 56 -2.85 -13.64 0.71
N GLU A 57 -2.04 -13.39 1.72
CA GLU A 57 -2.35 -12.37 2.74
C GLU A 57 -2.05 -10.97 2.20
N ALA A 58 -2.91 -9.98 2.46
CA ALA A 58 -2.70 -8.62 1.99
C ALA A 58 -1.45 -8.00 2.66
N GLY A 59 -0.54 -7.52 1.81
CA GLY A 59 0.74 -7.00 2.22
C GLY A 59 1.37 -6.17 1.09
N SER A 60 2.54 -5.62 1.36
CA SER A 60 3.19 -4.64 0.47
C SER A 60 3.54 -5.19 -0.92
N GLN A 61 3.76 -6.50 -1.05
CA GLN A 61 4.07 -7.17 -2.32
C GLN A 61 2.91 -7.99 -2.86
N SER A 62 1.90 -8.27 -2.04
CA SER A 62 0.85 -9.23 -2.34
C SER A 62 -0.02 -8.81 -3.52
N PHE A 63 -0.38 -7.52 -3.62
CA PHE A 63 -1.17 -7.02 -4.75
C PHE A 63 -0.42 -7.13 -6.08
N ARG A 64 0.88 -6.84 -6.10
CA ARG A 64 1.71 -6.97 -7.30
C ARG A 64 1.78 -8.41 -7.77
N ILE A 65 2.00 -9.35 -6.85
CA ILE A 65 2.05 -10.79 -7.15
C ILE A 65 0.67 -11.28 -7.59
N ALA A 66 -0.40 -10.87 -6.89
CA ALA A 66 -1.77 -11.22 -7.23
C ALA A 66 -2.14 -10.75 -8.63
N LYS A 67 -1.80 -9.51 -9.02
CA LYS A 67 -1.98 -9.01 -10.39
C LYS A 67 -1.25 -9.88 -11.42
N SER A 68 0.01 -10.23 -11.17
CA SER A 68 0.77 -11.10 -12.10
C SER A 68 0.14 -12.48 -12.30
N ILE A 69 -0.46 -13.04 -11.26
CA ILE A 69 -1.18 -14.33 -11.30
C ILE A 69 -2.53 -14.16 -12.02
N LEU A 70 -3.29 -13.12 -11.69
CA LEU A 70 -4.58 -12.81 -12.29
C LEU A 70 -4.46 -12.57 -13.81
N ASN A 71 -3.40 -11.87 -14.25
CA ASN A 71 -3.11 -11.62 -15.66
C ASN A 71 -2.84 -12.89 -16.47
N LYS A 72 -2.57 -14.02 -15.82
CA LYS A 72 -2.40 -15.34 -16.46
C LYS A 72 -3.70 -16.15 -16.49
N GLY A 73 -4.80 -15.58 -16.00
CA GLY A 73 -6.11 -16.23 -15.92
C GLY A 73 -6.25 -17.21 -14.76
N ILE A 74 -5.33 -17.18 -13.79
CA ILE A 74 -5.37 -18.03 -12.61
C ILE A 74 -6.18 -17.33 -11.52
N GLN A 75 -7.05 -18.07 -10.85
CA GLN A 75 -7.87 -17.52 -9.78
C GLN A 75 -7.01 -17.15 -8.58
N VAL A 76 -7.12 -15.90 -8.12
CA VAL A 76 -6.36 -15.39 -6.99
C VAL A 76 -7.25 -14.63 -6.01
N ILE A 77 -7.01 -14.86 -4.72
CA ILE A 77 -7.75 -14.30 -3.60
C ILE A 77 -6.75 -13.66 -2.66
N VAL A 78 -6.94 -12.37 -2.36
CA VAL A 78 -6.15 -11.64 -1.38
C VAL A 78 -6.98 -11.51 -0.10
N LEU A 79 -6.42 -11.93 1.03
CA LEU A 79 -7.11 -12.02 2.32
C LEU A 79 -6.71 -10.85 3.23
N ASN A 80 -7.66 -10.31 4.00
CA ASN A 80 -7.39 -9.23 4.95
C ASN A 80 -6.62 -9.77 6.17
N PRO A 81 -5.39 -9.30 6.47
CA PRO A 81 -4.58 -9.76 7.59
C PRO A 81 -5.28 -9.58 8.95
N GLY A 82 -6.04 -8.50 9.14
CA GLY A 82 -6.71 -8.20 10.41
C GLY A 82 -7.81 -9.22 10.75
N ASP A 83 -8.65 -9.53 9.76
CA ASP A 83 -9.73 -10.51 9.91
C ASP A 83 -9.19 -11.95 9.95
N LEU A 84 -8.14 -12.21 9.16
CA LEU A 84 -7.43 -13.48 9.12
C LEU A 84 -6.78 -13.82 10.47
N ALA A 85 -6.23 -12.83 11.17
CA ALA A 85 -5.74 -13.02 12.55
C ALA A 85 -6.85 -13.47 13.52
N THR A 86 -8.08 -12.98 13.35
CA THR A 86 -9.24 -13.39 14.16
C THR A 86 -9.62 -14.85 13.87
N ILE A 87 -9.64 -15.23 12.59
CA ILE A 87 -9.88 -16.62 12.18
C ILE A 87 -8.81 -17.55 12.75
N TYR A 88 -7.53 -17.16 12.68
CA TYR A 88 -6.43 -17.95 13.22
C TYR A 88 -6.46 -18.13 14.73
N GLN A 89 -7.00 -17.17 15.49
CA GLN A 89 -7.18 -17.33 16.94
C GLN A 89 -8.25 -18.38 17.28
N SER A 90 -9.28 -18.51 16.43
CA SER A 90 -10.38 -19.48 16.61
C SER A 90 -10.00 -20.91 16.17
N LEU A 91 -9.08 -21.05 15.22
CA LEU A 91 -8.60 -22.33 14.75
C LEU A 91 -7.58 -22.91 15.74
N LYS A 92 -7.74 -24.19 16.12
CA LYS A 92 -6.74 -24.91 16.94
C LYS A 92 -5.35 -24.73 16.32
N LYS A 93 -4.33 -24.53 17.18
CA LYS A 93 -2.91 -24.46 16.81
C LYS A 93 -2.46 -25.75 16.10
N THR A 94 -2.77 -25.86 14.82
CA THR A 94 -2.35 -26.97 13.97
C THR A 94 -1.59 -26.37 12.79
N ASP A 95 -0.30 -26.67 12.81
CA ASP A 95 0.76 -26.35 11.84
C ASP A 95 1.21 -24.86 11.77
N LYS A 96 2.53 -24.68 11.89
CA LYS A 96 3.22 -23.39 12.05
C LYS A 96 3.53 -22.67 10.72
N GLU A 97 2.94 -23.09 9.61
CA GLU A 97 3.22 -22.54 8.28
C GLU A 97 2.04 -21.68 7.80
N ASP A 98 2.24 -20.37 7.66
CA ASP A 98 1.17 -19.44 7.30
C ASP A 98 0.65 -19.67 5.88
N SER A 99 1.50 -20.10 4.94
CA SER A 99 1.11 -20.53 3.60
C SER A 99 0.19 -21.77 3.62
N LEU A 100 0.42 -22.74 4.52
CA LEU A 100 -0.46 -23.91 4.65
C LEU A 100 -1.82 -23.53 5.23
N LYS A 101 -1.85 -22.60 6.20
CA LYS A 101 -3.10 -22.09 6.76
C LYS A 101 -3.93 -21.39 5.71
N ILE A 102 -3.31 -20.53 4.89
CA ILE A 102 -3.98 -19.85 3.78
C ILE A 102 -4.56 -20.88 2.81
N ALA A 103 -3.76 -21.88 2.39
CA ALA A 103 -4.20 -22.93 1.47
C ALA A 103 -5.40 -23.73 2.02
N ARG A 104 -5.35 -24.12 3.30
CA ARG A 104 -6.46 -24.82 3.98
C ARG A 104 -7.69 -23.94 4.16
N LEU A 105 -7.50 -22.63 4.38
CA LEU A 105 -8.60 -21.69 4.57
C LEU A 105 -9.42 -21.55 3.29
N ILE A 106 -8.75 -21.32 2.15
CA ILE A 106 -9.42 -21.23 0.84
C ILE A 106 -10.03 -22.55 0.36
N GLN A 107 -9.52 -23.70 0.85
CA GLN A 107 -10.11 -25.00 0.58
C GLN A 107 -11.40 -25.24 1.39
N ARG A 108 -11.42 -24.78 2.64
CA ARG A 108 -12.48 -25.13 3.61
C ARG A 108 -13.72 -24.26 3.48
N PHE A 109 -13.55 -22.99 3.12
CA PHE A 109 -14.64 -22.01 3.09
C PHE A 109 -14.95 -21.56 1.66
N PRO A 110 -16.24 -21.34 1.34
CA PRO A 110 -16.60 -20.65 0.10
C PRO A 110 -15.94 -19.28 0.03
N ILE A 111 -15.61 -18.83 -1.18
CA ILE A 111 -14.90 -17.56 -1.41
C ILE A 111 -15.68 -16.37 -0.85
N GLU A 112 -17.01 -16.44 -0.88
CA GLU A 112 -17.93 -15.41 -0.38
C GLU A 112 -17.87 -15.22 1.14
N GLU A 113 -17.45 -16.26 1.89
CA GLU A 113 -17.30 -16.22 3.34
C GLU A 113 -15.88 -15.81 3.78
N LEU A 114 -14.94 -15.68 2.83
CA LEU A 114 -13.57 -15.30 3.13
C LEU A 114 -13.45 -13.77 3.28
N PRO A 115 -12.60 -13.30 4.22
CA PRO A 115 -12.31 -11.88 4.36
C PRO A 115 -11.40 -11.43 3.20
N THR A 116 -11.99 -11.11 2.06
CA THR A 116 -11.24 -10.77 0.84
C THR A 116 -11.02 -9.26 0.71
N VAL A 117 -9.87 -8.90 0.13
CA VAL A 117 -9.54 -7.52 -0.25
C VAL A 117 -9.52 -7.45 -1.77
N PRO A 118 -10.25 -6.51 -2.40
CA PRO A 118 -10.21 -6.37 -3.84
C PRO A 118 -8.81 -5.97 -4.30
N ILE A 119 -8.34 -6.63 -5.36
CA ILE A 119 -7.07 -6.28 -6.02
C ILE A 119 -7.31 -4.96 -6.75
N PRO A 120 -6.64 -3.86 -6.37
CA PRO A 120 -6.84 -2.57 -7.02
C PRO A 120 -6.37 -2.65 -8.47
N ASN A 121 -7.02 -1.96 -9.39
CA ASN A 121 -6.49 -1.78 -10.74
C ASN A 121 -5.27 -0.82 -10.72
N ASP A 122 -4.62 -0.63 -11.88
CA ASP A 122 -3.42 0.22 -11.95
C ASP A 122 -3.72 1.70 -11.65
N GLU A 123 -4.85 2.21 -12.13
CA GLU A 123 -5.28 3.59 -11.87
C GLU A 123 -5.63 3.82 -10.39
N GLU A 124 -6.31 2.88 -9.75
CA GLU A 124 -6.59 2.90 -8.31
C GLU A 124 -5.32 2.85 -7.48
N GLU A 125 -4.34 2.04 -7.89
CA GLU A 125 -3.05 1.93 -7.21
C GLU A 125 -2.26 3.25 -7.32
N ASP A 126 -2.21 3.85 -8.51
CA ASP A 126 -1.55 5.13 -8.73
C ASP A 126 -2.23 6.26 -7.92
N ASN A 127 -3.56 6.29 -7.88
CA ASN A 127 -4.31 7.23 -7.05
C ASN A 127 -4.01 7.04 -5.55
N ARG A 128 -3.91 5.79 -5.07
CA ARG A 128 -3.54 5.49 -3.67
C ARG A 128 -2.11 5.91 -3.37
N ARG A 129 -1.17 5.75 -4.32
CA ARG A 129 0.22 6.20 -4.19
C ARG A 129 0.29 7.72 -4.05
N LEU A 130 -0.41 8.46 -4.91
CA LEU A 130 -0.49 9.92 -4.84
C LEU A 130 -1.05 10.41 -3.50
N CYS A 131 -2.13 9.80 -2.99
CA CYS A 131 -2.68 10.15 -1.67
C CYS A 131 -1.67 9.90 -0.54
N THR A 132 -1.01 8.74 -0.56
CA THR A 132 0.02 8.38 0.43
C THR A 132 1.20 9.35 0.38
N GLU A 133 1.61 9.75 -0.82
CA GLU A 133 2.68 10.72 -1.02
C GLU A 133 2.30 12.10 -0.45
N GLN A 134 1.09 12.59 -0.75
CA GLN A 134 0.56 13.85 -0.21
C GLN A 134 0.55 13.85 1.32
N GLU A 135 0.09 12.77 1.94
CA GLU A 135 0.09 12.61 3.40
C GLU A 135 1.52 12.66 3.97
N ASN A 136 2.48 12.00 3.31
CA ASN A 136 3.87 12.00 3.73
C ASN A 136 4.49 13.40 3.68
N TRP A 137 4.28 14.15 2.60
CA TRP A 137 4.76 15.53 2.51
C TRP A 137 4.07 16.46 3.52
N THR A 138 2.78 16.29 3.74
CA THR A 138 2.02 17.05 4.76
C THR A 138 2.55 16.78 6.18
N ARG A 139 2.92 15.52 6.46
CA ARG A 139 3.57 15.14 7.72
C ARG A 139 4.94 15.79 7.86
N GLN A 140 5.77 15.78 6.82
CA GLN A 140 7.07 16.45 6.81
C GLN A 140 6.95 17.97 6.99
N LEU A 141 5.96 18.60 6.35
CA LEU A 141 5.67 20.03 6.52
C LEU A 141 5.37 20.36 7.98
N THR A 142 4.53 19.55 8.61
CA THR A 142 4.12 19.72 10.00
C THR A 142 5.30 19.50 10.95
N GLN A 143 6.10 18.47 10.73
CA GLN A 143 7.32 18.20 11.51
C GLN A 143 8.32 19.35 11.44
N SER A 144 8.59 19.86 10.23
CA SER A 144 9.51 20.98 10.02
C SER A 144 9.00 22.27 10.66
N LYS A 145 7.70 22.57 10.58
CA LYS A 145 7.08 23.71 11.29
C LYS A 145 7.20 23.58 12.81
N ASN A 146 6.97 22.38 13.35
CA ASN A 146 7.10 22.13 14.78
C ASN A 146 8.55 22.26 15.24
N ARG A 147 9.52 21.80 14.43
CA ARG A 147 10.94 21.96 14.72
C ARG A 147 11.35 23.43 14.74
N LEU A 148 10.89 24.20 13.76
CA LEU A 148 11.11 25.65 13.72
C LEU A 148 10.51 26.36 14.94
N HIS A 149 9.28 26.00 15.33
CA HIS A 149 8.62 26.51 16.53
C HIS A 149 9.37 26.17 17.82
N SER A 150 9.94 24.96 17.91
CA SER A 150 10.76 24.54 19.04
C SER A 150 12.01 25.42 19.19
N LEU A 151 12.67 25.78 18.08
CA LEU A 151 13.82 26.70 18.10
C LEU A 151 13.46 28.08 18.66
N PHE A 152 12.30 28.63 18.28
CA PHE A 152 11.84 29.90 18.86
C PHE A 152 11.63 29.79 20.37
N THR A 153 11.06 28.68 20.83
CA THR A 153 10.84 28.43 22.26
C THR A 153 12.17 28.32 23.01
N GLN A 154 13.15 27.61 22.46
CA GLN A 154 14.51 27.47 23.02
C GLN A 154 15.28 28.80 23.04
N ALA A 155 15.01 29.68 22.09
CA ALA A 155 15.57 31.03 22.05
C ALA A 155 14.88 32.01 23.01
N GLY A 156 13.84 31.58 23.75
CA GLY A 156 13.06 32.44 24.65
C GLY A 156 12.00 33.30 23.93
N LEU A 157 11.78 33.09 22.62
CA LEU A 157 10.83 33.86 21.80
C LEU A 157 9.43 33.22 21.84
N THR A 158 8.86 33.09 23.03
CA THR A 158 7.57 32.38 23.26
C THR A 158 6.35 33.09 22.66
N HIS A 159 6.47 34.38 22.32
CA HIS A 159 5.42 35.13 21.62
C HIS A 159 5.24 34.70 20.15
N ILE A 160 6.25 34.05 19.55
CA ILE A 160 6.18 33.54 18.18
C ILE A 160 5.40 32.22 18.17
N THR A 161 4.08 32.34 18.05
CA THR A 161 3.19 31.17 17.88
C THR A 161 3.26 30.57 16.47
N LYS A 162 2.77 29.33 16.31
CA LYS A 162 2.63 28.66 15.00
C LYS A 162 1.83 29.46 13.96
N LYS A 163 0.96 30.38 14.37
CA LYS A 163 0.22 31.27 13.45
C LYS A 163 1.17 32.18 12.66
N HIS A 164 2.24 32.65 13.30
CA HIS A 164 3.28 33.45 12.64
C HIS A 164 4.10 32.62 11.65
N LEU A 165 4.11 31.29 11.76
CA LEU A 165 4.88 30.40 10.87
C LEU A 165 4.05 29.86 9.69
N ARG A 166 2.88 30.45 9.41
CA ARG A 166 1.97 29.95 8.37
C ARG A 166 2.50 30.24 6.97
N THR A 167 2.90 31.48 6.69
CA THR A 167 3.38 31.92 5.37
C THR A 167 4.90 31.91 5.31
N LYS A 168 5.46 31.74 4.10
CA LYS A 168 6.90 31.81 3.88
C LYS A 168 7.50 33.13 4.38
N ALA A 169 6.93 34.26 3.95
CA ALA A 169 7.39 35.59 4.35
C ALA A 169 7.44 35.78 5.87
N ASN A 170 6.39 35.34 6.60
CA ASN A 170 6.38 35.50 8.05
C ASN A 170 7.41 34.60 8.75
N ARG A 171 7.73 33.42 8.19
CA ARG A 171 8.79 32.56 8.71
C ARG A 171 10.16 33.22 8.55
N GLU A 172 10.45 33.83 7.40
CA GLU A 172 11.70 34.54 7.16
C GLU A 172 11.87 35.72 8.12
N ILE A 173 10.82 36.52 8.30
CA ILE A 173 10.79 37.62 9.29
C ILE A 173 11.03 37.09 10.70
N SER A 174 10.34 36.00 11.08
CA SER A 174 10.49 35.41 12.41
C SER A 174 11.91 34.89 12.63
N VAL A 175 12.49 34.19 11.65
CA VAL A 175 13.84 33.62 11.74
C VAL A 175 14.91 34.70 11.87
N ALA A 176 14.71 35.87 11.27
CA ALA A 176 15.61 37.02 11.45
C ALA A 176 15.68 37.51 12.91
N LEU A 177 14.65 37.26 13.72
CA LEU A 177 14.62 37.61 15.15
C LEU A 177 15.41 36.62 16.02
N LEU A 178 15.81 35.46 15.49
CA LEU A 178 16.55 34.47 16.27
C LEU A 178 17.98 34.94 16.56
N PRO A 179 18.50 34.68 17.76
CA PRO A 179 19.92 34.84 18.06
C PRO A 179 20.81 34.04 17.10
N SER A 180 22.01 34.56 16.79
CA SER A 180 22.95 33.98 15.83
C SER A 180 23.21 32.47 16.01
N ARG A 181 23.23 31.99 17.26
CA ARG A 181 23.41 30.55 17.59
C ARG A 181 22.33 29.62 16.98
N TYR A 182 21.12 30.13 16.74
CA TYR A 182 19.99 29.35 16.20
C TYR A 182 19.75 29.61 14.71
N GLN A 183 20.28 30.70 14.15
CA GLN A 183 20.00 31.13 12.77
C GLN A 183 20.38 30.06 11.73
N LYS A 184 21.60 29.49 11.81
CA LYS A 184 22.06 28.48 10.85
C LYS A 184 21.20 27.21 10.83
N GLU A 185 20.59 26.84 11.95
CA GLU A 185 19.67 25.70 11.98
C GLU A 185 18.31 26.10 11.39
N ALA A 186 17.79 27.26 11.80
CA ALA A 186 16.52 27.78 11.30
C ALA A 186 16.52 27.97 9.77
N GLU A 187 17.60 28.52 9.19
CA GLU A 187 17.77 28.67 7.74
C GLU A 187 17.74 27.32 7.00
N ARG A 188 18.36 26.27 7.56
CA ARG A 188 18.29 24.92 6.99
C ARG A 188 16.87 24.37 7.02
N ILE A 189 16.13 24.62 8.10
CA ILE A 189 14.72 24.22 8.22
C ILE A 189 13.85 25.00 7.21
N LEU A 190 14.11 26.29 6.98
CA LEU A 190 13.40 27.08 5.96
C LEU A 190 13.58 26.48 4.55
N LYS A 191 14.81 26.10 4.19
CA LYS A 191 15.08 25.44 2.90
C LYS A 191 14.29 24.14 2.72
N VAL A 192 14.19 23.33 3.78
CA VAL A 192 13.38 22.10 3.76
C VAL A 192 11.90 22.43 3.63
N LEU A 193 11.40 23.42 4.38
CA LEU A 193 10.01 23.85 4.28
C LEU A 193 9.64 24.31 2.86
N ASP A 194 10.50 25.10 2.24
CA ASP A 194 10.29 25.57 0.87
C ASP A 194 10.21 24.41 -0.13
N LEU A 195 11.13 23.44 -0.03
CA LEU A 195 11.12 22.26 -0.89
C LEU A 195 9.86 21.41 -0.69
N VAL A 196 9.46 21.17 0.56
CA VAL A 196 8.24 20.41 0.87
C VAL A 196 7.00 21.13 0.35
N GLU A 197 6.91 22.46 0.48
CA GLU A 197 5.79 23.24 -0.06
C GLU A 197 5.75 23.25 -1.59
N GLN A 198 6.90 23.23 -2.26
CA GLN A 198 6.98 23.07 -3.71
C GLN A 198 6.46 21.69 -4.15
N ASN A 199 6.91 20.62 -3.50
CA ASN A 199 6.46 19.26 -3.82
C ASN A 199 4.97 19.07 -3.55
N LEU A 200 4.43 19.63 -2.46
CA LEU A 200 3.00 19.58 -2.18
C LEU A 200 2.17 20.24 -3.29
N LYS A 201 2.63 21.37 -3.84
CA LYS A 201 1.94 22.02 -4.97
C LYS A 201 1.94 21.16 -6.21
N LEU A 202 3.05 20.49 -6.53
CA LEU A 202 3.13 19.59 -7.68
C LEU A 202 2.13 18.44 -7.54
N ILE A 203 2.08 17.81 -6.36
CA ILE A 203 1.14 16.73 -6.07
C ILE A 203 -0.32 17.21 -6.08
N GLU A 204 -0.60 18.40 -5.56
CA GLU A 204 -1.95 18.99 -5.62
C GLU A 204 -2.43 19.19 -7.06
N GLU A 205 -1.55 19.60 -7.98
CA GLU A 205 -1.89 19.70 -9.40
C GLU A 205 -2.11 18.31 -10.02
N GLU A 206 -1.26 17.32 -9.74
CA GLU A 206 -1.46 15.94 -10.22
C GLU A 206 -2.79 15.34 -9.73
N ILE A 207 -3.15 15.55 -8.46
CA ILE A 207 -4.44 15.12 -7.89
C ILE A 207 -5.60 15.81 -8.61
N LYS A 208 -5.51 17.12 -8.88
CA LYS A 208 -6.56 17.85 -9.64
C LYS A 208 -6.74 17.27 -11.04
N GLU A 209 -5.64 16.94 -11.71
CA GLU A 209 -5.68 16.31 -13.03
C GLU A 209 -6.33 14.92 -12.99
N ALA A 210 -5.97 14.09 -12.02
CA ALA A 210 -6.59 12.77 -11.81
C ALA A 210 -8.10 12.90 -11.57
N LEU A 211 -8.53 13.80 -10.69
CA LEU A 211 -9.95 14.07 -10.41
C LEU A 211 -10.70 14.58 -11.65
N LYS A 212 -10.06 15.40 -12.48
CA LYS A 212 -10.64 15.90 -13.75
C LYS A 212 -10.87 14.76 -14.74
N LYS A 213 -9.93 13.80 -14.85
CA LYS A 213 -10.08 12.61 -15.70
C LYS A 213 -11.26 11.75 -15.25
N ILE A 214 -11.33 11.45 -13.96
CA ILE A 214 -12.44 10.68 -13.37
C ILE A 214 -13.78 11.36 -13.65
N ARG A 215 -13.87 12.69 -13.42
CA ARG A 215 -15.09 13.46 -13.69
C ARG A 215 -15.50 13.43 -15.16
N LEU A 216 -14.55 13.48 -16.08
CA LEU A 216 -14.82 13.41 -17.52
C LEU A 216 -15.31 12.02 -17.93
N MET A 217 -14.70 10.96 -17.38
CA MET A 217 -15.11 9.58 -17.60
C MET A 217 -16.54 9.33 -17.12
N LEU A 218 -16.88 9.79 -15.92
CA LEU A 218 -18.24 9.69 -15.37
C LEU A 218 -19.27 10.43 -16.24
N LYS A 219 -18.94 11.63 -16.73
CA LYS A 219 -19.82 12.37 -17.65
C LYS A 219 -20.09 11.60 -18.95
N ARG A 220 -19.08 10.97 -19.53
CA ARG A 220 -19.24 10.15 -20.75
C ARG A 220 -20.10 8.91 -20.50
N LEU A 221 -19.88 8.22 -19.38
CA LEU A 221 -20.69 7.06 -18.97
C LEU A 221 -22.17 7.44 -18.78
N CYS A 222 -22.46 8.56 -18.10
CA CYS A 222 -23.82 9.05 -17.95
C CYS A 222 -24.49 9.44 -19.28
N GLN A 223 -23.72 9.98 -20.24
CA GLN A 223 -24.25 10.29 -21.58
C GLN A 223 -24.57 9.02 -22.39
N CYS A 224 -23.75 7.98 -22.27
CA CYS A 224 -24.02 6.69 -22.91
C CYS A 224 -25.21 5.94 -22.28
N LEU A 225 -25.40 6.07 -20.96
CA LEU A 225 -26.53 5.44 -20.25
C LEU A 225 -27.87 6.18 -20.41
N GLY A 226 -27.84 7.46 -20.81
CA GLY A 226 -29.03 8.25 -21.12
C GLY A 226 -29.49 8.19 -22.58
N SER A 227 -28.90 7.28 -23.39
CA SER A 227 -29.19 7.12 -24.83
C SER A 227 -29.81 5.75 -25.17
N VAL A 228 -30.38 5.05 -24.19
CA VAL A 228 -31.17 3.81 -24.35
C VAL A 228 -32.58 4.09 -23.87
#